data_AF-A0A6L7TMS8-F1
#
_entry.id   AF-A0A6L7TMS8-F1
#
_cell.length_a   1.000
_cell.length_b   1.000
_cell.length_c   1.000
_cell.angle_alpha   90.00
_cell.angle_beta   90.00
_cell.angle_gamma   90.00
#
_symmetry.space_group_name_H-M   'P 1'
#
loop_
_entity.id
_entity.type
_entity.pdbx_description
1 polymer ?
#
loop_
_entity_poly.entity_id
_entity_poly.type
_entity_poly.pdbx_seq_one_letter_code
_entity_poly.pdbx_strand_id
1 'polypeptide(L)'
;MESPSLTGLLAADIEGLLDFFDEKPPWSVGHATGIVNLVGEDLNAACLQHYLKGRGGDAVILRDSVTGRPLPVTTGRTKGPRLDRWIRAQWPGQPEVVFQTEIKSWSAHGFGGIRLPLGGTASEVRKRKREQWDDLYDARRRRLKHPMTLKVLERMKPPKDVEPGAVCPLLIFWFALESRRSPNVPLFRVKVDSPEFQELWVFSVSGYLRSLRSEGVERVELEMPDAALRLRKLNGWFCSV
;
A
#
# COMPACT_ATOMS: atom_id res chain seq x y z
N MET A 1 30.62 11.76 16.71
CA MET A 1 29.19 12.10 16.70
C MET A 1 28.44 10.84 16.37
N GLU A 2 27.91 10.18 17.38
CA GLU A 2 27.02 9.04 17.17
C GLU A 2 25.78 9.54 16.45
N SER A 3 25.49 8.94 15.30
CA SER A 3 24.27 9.19 14.55
C SER A 3 23.11 8.83 15.48
N PRO A 4 22.17 9.75 15.80
CA PRO A 4 21.00 9.34 16.57
C PRO A 4 20.36 8.19 15.81
N SER A 5 20.17 7.05 16.47
CA SER A 5 19.46 5.92 15.88
C SER A 5 18.05 6.39 15.59
N LEU A 6 17.84 6.91 14.38
CA LEU A 6 16.56 7.35 13.86
C LEU A 6 15.77 6.07 13.59
N THR A 7 15.15 5.50 14.63
CA THR A 7 14.15 4.48 14.39
C THR A 7 13.08 5.15 13.54
N GLY A 8 13.01 4.78 12.26
CA GLY A 8 11.97 5.24 11.33
C GLY A 8 10.61 4.65 11.67
N LEU A 9 10.43 4.15 12.90
CA LEU A 9 9.27 3.45 13.38
C LEU A 9 8.25 4.48 13.89
N LEU A 10 7.03 4.40 13.39
CA LEU A 10 5.92 5.21 13.87
C LEU A 10 4.81 4.27 14.35
N ALA A 11 4.30 4.52 15.55
CA ALA A 11 3.10 3.86 16.04
C ALA A 11 1.87 4.53 15.41
N ALA A 12 1.06 3.75 14.70
CA ALA A 12 -0.17 4.21 14.08
C ALA A 12 -1.39 3.66 14.84
N ASP A 13 -2.31 4.57 15.18
CA ASP A 13 -3.60 4.23 15.78
C ASP A 13 -4.55 3.66 14.73
N ILE A 14 -4.93 2.39 14.88
CA ILE A 14 -5.67 1.66 13.85
C ILE A 14 -7.07 2.24 13.68
N GLU A 15 -7.74 2.56 14.79
CA GLU A 15 -9.09 3.10 14.75
C GLU A 15 -9.10 4.51 14.13
N GLY A 16 -8.22 5.42 14.56
CA GLY A 16 -8.11 6.75 13.98
C GLY A 16 -7.73 6.75 12.51
N LEU A 17 -6.88 5.81 12.06
CA LEU A 17 -6.59 5.62 10.65
C LEU A 17 -7.84 5.20 9.85
N LEU A 18 -8.56 4.19 10.33
CA LEU A 18 -9.76 3.71 9.67
C LEU A 18 -10.89 4.75 9.69
N ASP A 19 -11.10 5.46 10.80
CA ASP A 19 -12.04 6.59 10.87
C ASP A 19 -11.70 7.63 9.81
N PHE A 20 -10.45 8.11 9.83
CA PHE A 20 -10.02 9.14 8.89
C PHE A 20 -10.21 8.71 7.44
N PHE A 21 -9.65 7.57 7.03
CA PHE A 21 -9.61 7.20 5.61
C PHE A 21 -10.89 6.47 5.12
N ASP A 22 -11.58 5.70 5.96
CA ASP A 22 -12.77 4.93 5.55
C ASP A 22 -14.08 5.64 5.89
N GLU A 23 -14.18 6.39 6.99
CA GLU A 23 -15.44 7.04 7.39
C GLU A 23 -15.58 8.47 6.88
N LYS A 24 -14.44 9.15 6.64
CA LYS A 24 -14.42 10.56 6.19
C LYS A 24 -15.19 11.45 7.20
N PRO A 25 -14.65 11.60 8.42
CA PRO A 25 -15.28 12.39 9.48
C PRO A 25 -15.35 13.87 9.06
N PRO A 26 -16.33 14.66 9.54
CA PRO A 26 -16.51 16.04 9.08
C PRO A 26 -15.26 16.93 9.17
N TRP A 27 -14.45 16.75 10.23
CA TRP A 27 -13.23 17.53 10.45
C TRP A 27 -12.15 17.30 9.39
N SER A 28 -12.19 16.19 8.64
CA SER A 28 -11.16 15.84 7.67
C SER A 28 -11.32 16.53 6.30
N VAL A 29 -12.46 17.21 6.08
CA VAL A 29 -12.74 17.95 4.85
C VAL A 29 -11.70 19.05 4.68
N GLY A 30 -11.04 19.08 3.51
CA GLY A 30 -9.96 20.03 3.22
C GLY A 30 -8.57 19.59 3.70
N HIS A 31 -8.48 18.58 4.56
CA HIS A 31 -7.20 18.11 5.12
C HIS A 31 -6.70 16.80 4.48
N ALA A 32 -7.61 16.03 3.88
CA ALA A 32 -7.33 14.70 3.32
C ALA A 32 -6.10 14.65 2.40
N THR A 33 -6.06 15.52 1.39
CA THR A 33 -4.95 15.57 0.42
C THR A 33 -3.61 15.87 1.09
N GLY A 34 -3.58 16.80 2.05
CA GLY A 34 -2.36 17.15 2.78
C GLY A 34 -1.82 15.98 3.59
N ILE A 35 -2.69 15.29 4.34
CA ILE A 35 -2.33 14.12 5.14
C ILE A 35 -1.87 12.97 4.24
N VAL A 36 -2.61 12.67 3.16
CA VAL A 36 -2.24 11.63 2.18
C VAL A 36 -0.87 11.92 1.57
N ASN A 37 -0.60 13.16 1.17
CA ASN A 37 0.70 13.54 0.61
C ASN A 37 1.84 13.46 1.65
N LEU A 38 1.52 13.66 2.92
CA LEU A 38 2.50 13.63 4.00
C LEU A 38 2.89 12.20 4.39
N VAL A 39 1.96 11.25 4.42
CA VAL A 39 2.23 9.89 4.95
C VAL A 39 1.67 8.74 4.12
N GLY A 40 0.72 8.97 3.23
CA GLY A 40 -0.11 7.92 2.64
C GLY A 40 0.66 6.83 1.90
N GLU A 41 1.66 7.22 1.10
CA GLU A 41 2.47 6.26 0.35
C GLU A 41 3.32 5.37 1.27
N ASP A 42 4.02 5.97 2.24
CA ASP A 42 4.86 5.22 3.19
C ASP A 42 4.01 4.38 4.14
N LEU A 43 2.84 4.87 4.56
CA LEU A 43 1.87 4.14 5.37
C LEU A 43 1.40 2.87 4.67
N ASN A 44 0.99 2.99 3.41
CA ASN A 44 0.52 1.86 2.62
C ASN A 44 1.62 0.80 2.42
N ALA A 45 2.84 1.24 2.09
CA ALA A 45 3.98 0.33 1.93
C ALA A 45 4.38 -0.35 3.24
N ALA A 46 4.43 0.39 4.35
CA ALA A 46 4.79 -0.14 5.66
C ALA A 46 3.74 -1.13 6.18
N CYS A 47 2.45 -0.91 5.92
CA CYS A 47 1.41 -1.89 6.23
C CYS A 47 1.63 -3.22 5.52
N LEU A 48 2.06 -3.21 4.25
CA LEU A 48 2.42 -4.45 3.55
C LEU A 48 3.64 -5.12 4.19
N GLN A 49 4.68 -4.34 4.51
CA GLN A 49 5.87 -4.88 5.15
C GLN A 49 5.53 -5.56 6.47
N HIS A 50 4.73 -4.90 7.32
CA HIS A 50 4.27 -5.47 8.57
C HIS A 50 3.42 -6.73 8.35
N TYR A 51 2.50 -6.73 7.38
CA TYR A 51 1.70 -7.91 7.06
C TYR A 51 2.57 -9.11 6.67
N LEU A 52 3.59 -8.91 5.83
CA LEU A 52 4.48 -9.98 5.39
C LEU A 52 5.37 -10.50 6.52
N LYS A 53 5.94 -9.60 7.34
CA LYS A 53 6.73 -9.95 8.53
C LYS A 53 5.91 -10.75 9.54
N GLY A 54 4.67 -10.33 9.80
CA GLY A 54 3.73 -11.04 10.68
C GLY A 54 3.34 -12.45 10.20
N ARG A 55 3.63 -12.79 8.93
CA ARG A 55 3.42 -14.14 8.35
C ARG A 55 4.72 -14.96 8.26
N GLY A 56 5.77 -14.55 8.97
CA GLY A 56 7.08 -15.20 8.97
C GLY A 56 7.92 -14.92 7.73
N GLY A 57 7.46 -14.04 6.84
CA GLY A 57 8.25 -13.57 5.71
C GLY A 57 9.11 -12.36 6.08
N ASP A 58 9.73 -11.77 5.07
CA ASP A 58 10.38 -10.47 5.15
C ASP A 58 9.98 -9.61 3.94
N ALA A 59 10.06 -8.30 4.13
CA ALA A 59 9.69 -7.32 3.14
C ALA A 59 10.48 -6.02 3.33
N VAL A 60 11.21 -5.62 2.29
CA VAL A 60 12.13 -4.48 2.32
C VAL A 60 11.87 -3.56 1.13
N ILE A 61 11.63 -2.27 1.41
CA ILE A 61 11.63 -1.24 0.38
C ILE A 61 13.07 -1.05 -0.11
N LEU A 62 13.32 -1.24 -1.40
CA LEU A 62 14.66 -1.08 -1.96
C LEU A 62 15.01 0.42 -2.03
N ARG A 63 16.18 0.75 -1.49
CA ARG A 63 16.69 2.12 -1.38
C ARG A 63 18.06 2.24 -2.01
N ASP A 64 18.36 3.44 -2.51
CA ASP A 64 19.69 3.83 -2.95
C ASP A 64 20.63 3.90 -1.73
N SER A 65 21.75 3.18 -1.80
CA SER A 65 22.68 3.04 -0.66
C SER A 65 23.40 4.34 -0.29
N VAL A 66 23.48 5.31 -1.22
CA VAL A 66 24.16 6.58 -1.01
C VAL A 66 23.21 7.62 -0.41
N THR A 67 22.02 7.75 -1.00
CA THR A 67 21.05 8.80 -0.64
C THR A 67 20.02 8.34 0.39
N GLY A 68 19.87 7.03 0.61
CA GLY A 68 18.84 6.44 1.47
C GLY A 68 17.41 6.56 0.92
N ARG A 69 17.23 7.13 -0.28
CA ARG A 69 15.92 7.32 -0.90
C ARG A 69 15.44 6.03 -1.57
N PRO A 70 14.11 5.80 -1.67
CA PRO A 70 13.58 4.68 -2.44
C PRO A 70 14.11 4.66 -3.88
N LEU A 71 14.47 3.48 -4.38
CA LEU A 71 14.91 3.33 -5.76
C LEU A 71 13.78 3.71 -6.73
N PRO A 72 14.07 4.43 -7.82
CA PRO A 72 13.05 4.83 -8.77
C PRO A 72 12.52 3.62 -9.55
N VAL A 73 11.20 3.51 -9.67
CA VAL A 73 10.54 2.49 -10.50
C VAL A 73 10.22 3.12 -11.85
N THR A 74 11.03 2.82 -12.87
CA THR A 74 10.91 3.43 -14.20
C THR A 74 11.10 2.39 -15.28
N THR A 75 10.64 2.67 -16.50
CA THR A 75 10.89 1.85 -17.69
C THR A 75 12.33 1.92 -18.21
N GLY A 76 13.21 2.72 -17.57
CA GLY A 76 14.56 3.01 -18.04
C GLY A 76 14.65 4.00 -19.20
N ARG A 77 13.51 4.52 -19.68
CA ARG A 77 13.43 5.56 -20.73
C ARG A 77 13.40 6.96 -20.12
N THR A 78 13.85 7.96 -20.88
CA THR A 78 13.84 9.37 -20.46
C THR A 78 12.43 9.91 -20.16
N LYS A 79 11.43 9.43 -20.91
CA LYS A 79 10.01 9.71 -20.69
C LYS A 79 9.25 8.39 -20.64
N GLY A 80 8.29 8.30 -19.71
CA GLY A 80 7.47 7.12 -19.52
C GLY A 80 6.83 7.09 -18.15
N PRO A 81 5.99 6.08 -17.88
CA PRO A 81 5.38 5.91 -16.58
C PRO A 81 6.44 5.62 -15.51
N ARG A 82 6.09 6.02 -14.29
CA ARG A 82 6.83 5.73 -13.07
C ARG A 82 5.87 5.12 -12.07
N LEU A 83 6.36 4.17 -11.29
CA LEU A 83 5.63 3.62 -10.14
C LEU A 83 6.30 4.10 -8.85
N ASP A 84 5.71 3.71 -7.73
CA ASP A 84 6.00 4.31 -6.43
C ASP A 84 7.18 3.63 -5.73
N ARG A 85 7.21 2.29 -5.70
CA ARG A 85 8.21 1.54 -4.92
C ARG A 85 8.65 0.22 -5.54
N TRP A 86 9.94 -0.09 -5.37
CA TRP A 86 10.44 -1.45 -5.44
C TRP A 86 10.38 -2.08 -4.05
N ILE A 87 9.71 -3.23 -3.91
CA ILE A 87 9.60 -3.96 -2.64
C ILE A 87 10.11 -5.37 -2.85
N ARG A 88 11.18 -5.75 -2.18
CA ARG A 88 11.67 -7.14 -2.14
C ARG A 88 10.92 -7.88 -1.05
N ALA A 89 10.35 -9.03 -1.37
CA ALA A 89 9.61 -9.87 -0.46
C ALA A 89 10.13 -11.31 -0.49
N GLN A 90 10.21 -11.92 0.68
CA GLN A 90 10.67 -13.29 0.86
C GLN A 90 9.72 -14.02 1.81
N TRP A 91 9.22 -15.19 1.42
CA TRP A 91 8.46 -16.07 2.30
C TRP A 91 9.29 -17.30 2.67
N PRO A 92 9.05 -17.93 3.83
CA PRO A 92 9.71 -19.18 4.17
C PRO A 92 9.49 -20.25 3.09
N GLY A 93 10.59 -20.80 2.56
CA GLY A 93 10.58 -21.88 1.59
C GLY A 93 10.08 -21.52 0.18
N GLN A 94 9.88 -20.23 -0.13
CA GLN A 94 9.53 -19.76 -1.48
C GLN A 94 10.68 -18.98 -2.13
N PRO A 95 10.72 -18.84 -3.46
CA PRO A 95 11.66 -17.93 -4.10
C PRO A 95 11.43 -16.47 -3.67
N GLU A 96 12.50 -15.67 -3.69
CA GLU A 96 12.41 -14.21 -3.56
C GLU A 96 11.53 -13.64 -4.68
N VAL A 97 10.72 -12.64 -4.35
CA VAL A 97 9.94 -11.87 -5.32
C VAL A 97 10.28 -10.39 -5.18
N VAL A 98 10.45 -9.71 -6.31
CA VAL A 98 10.63 -8.25 -6.33
C VAL A 98 9.41 -7.60 -6.94
N PHE A 99 8.70 -6.81 -6.15
CA PHE A 99 7.50 -6.13 -6.60
C PHE A 99 7.80 -4.79 -7.25
N GLN A 100 7.35 -4.63 -8.51
CA GLN A 100 7.12 -3.30 -9.08
C GLN A 100 5.76 -2.79 -8.57
N THR A 101 5.78 -1.78 -7.72
CA THR A 101 4.63 -1.44 -6.89
C THR A 101 4.05 -0.09 -7.27
N GLU A 102 2.74 -0.07 -7.50
CA GLU A 102 1.92 1.14 -7.54
C GLU A 102 1.03 1.21 -6.30
N ILE A 103 1.04 2.36 -5.64
CA ILE A 103 0.34 2.63 -4.40
C ILE A 103 -0.77 3.64 -4.67
N LYS A 104 -2.00 3.24 -4.37
CA LYS A 104 -3.18 4.08 -4.46
C LYS A 104 -3.75 4.29 -3.07
N SER A 105 -3.46 5.45 -2.49
CA SER A 105 -4.10 5.95 -1.25
C SER A 105 -5.57 6.34 -1.44
N TRP A 106 -6.28 5.68 -2.38
CA TRP A 106 -7.69 5.92 -2.65
C TRP A 106 -8.52 5.43 -1.48
N SER A 107 -9.17 6.39 -0.84
CA SER A 107 -9.94 6.22 0.37
C SER A 107 -11.33 6.86 0.20
N ALA A 108 -12.15 6.93 1.24
CA ALA A 108 -13.44 7.62 1.19
C ALA A 108 -13.33 9.12 0.81
N HIS A 109 -12.12 9.69 0.90
CA HIS A 109 -11.84 11.07 0.47
C HIS A 109 -11.65 11.24 -1.04
N GLY A 110 -11.32 10.17 -1.75
CA GLY A 110 -10.99 10.20 -3.17
C GLY A 110 -12.21 10.19 -4.10
N PHE A 111 -11.95 10.39 -5.39
CA PHE A 111 -12.96 10.19 -6.44
C PHE A 111 -13.40 8.72 -6.48
N GLY A 112 -14.71 8.48 -6.41
CA GLY A 112 -15.26 7.13 -6.25
C GLY A 112 -15.02 6.51 -4.86
N GLY A 113 -14.57 7.31 -3.89
CA GLY A 113 -14.39 6.90 -2.51
C GLY A 113 -15.71 6.54 -1.84
N ILE A 114 -15.80 5.31 -1.35
CA ILE A 114 -16.99 4.81 -0.66
C ILE A 114 -16.70 4.78 0.84
N ARG A 115 -17.62 5.32 1.63
CA ARG A 115 -17.54 5.23 3.09
C ARG A 115 -17.72 3.79 3.56
N LEU A 116 -16.90 3.38 4.51
CA LEU A 116 -16.98 2.08 5.14
C LEU A 116 -16.96 2.23 6.67
N PRO A 117 -18.12 2.19 7.34
CA PRO A 117 -18.19 2.37 8.80
C PRO A 117 -17.35 1.35 9.58
N LEU A 118 -16.79 1.78 10.71
CA LEU A 118 -16.11 0.94 11.70
C LEU A 118 -17.07 0.01 12.44
N GLY A 119 -18.29 0.49 12.67
CA GLY A 119 -19.38 -0.27 13.30
C GLY A 119 -20.22 -1.11 12.32
N GLY A 120 -19.83 -1.19 11.05
CA GLY A 120 -20.55 -2.00 10.05
C GLY A 120 -20.48 -3.49 10.37
N THR A 121 -21.56 -4.22 10.11
CA THR A 121 -21.58 -5.67 10.30
C THR A 121 -20.59 -6.37 9.37
N ALA A 122 -20.13 -7.56 9.75
CA ALA A 122 -19.22 -8.34 8.91
C ALA A 122 -19.77 -8.58 7.50
N SER A 123 -21.09 -8.76 7.36
CA SER A 123 -21.75 -8.94 6.06
C SER A 123 -21.71 -7.69 5.20
N GLU A 124 -22.02 -6.51 5.79
CA GLU A 124 -21.98 -5.22 5.09
C GLU A 124 -20.56 -4.87 4.65
N VAL A 125 -19.59 -5.03 5.55
CA VAL A 125 -18.18 -4.79 5.25
C VAL A 125 -17.72 -5.67 4.11
N ARG A 126 -18.07 -6.95 4.15
CA ARG A 126 -17.68 -7.90 3.10
C ARG A 126 -18.36 -7.61 1.76
N LYS A 127 -19.64 -7.22 1.78
CA LYS A 127 -20.35 -6.76 0.58
C LYS A 127 -19.63 -5.57 -0.06
N ARG A 128 -19.29 -4.55 0.74
CA ARG A 128 -18.57 -3.37 0.26
C ARG A 128 -17.19 -3.68 -0.29
N LYS A 129 -16.41 -4.52 0.40
CA LYS A 129 -15.10 -4.98 -0.09
C LYS A 129 -15.16 -5.59 -1.48
N ARG A 130 -16.20 -6.38 -1.75
CA ARG A 130 -16.41 -7.01 -3.06
C ARG A 130 -16.89 -6.02 -4.11
N GLU A 131 -17.86 -5.17 -3.79
CA GLU A 131 -18.34 -4.14 -4.71
C GLU A 131 -17.19 -3.24 -5.17
N GLN A 132 -16.38 -2.75 -4.21
CA GLN A 132 -15.21 -1.93 -4.50
C GLN A 132 -14.20 -2.65 -5.40
N TRP A 133 -13.95 -3.94 -5.15
CA TRP A 133 -13.05 -4.73 -5.99
C TRP A 133 -13.62 -4.99 -7.38
N ASP A 134 -14.90 -5.33 -7.47
CA ASP A 134 -15.61 -5.55 -8.73
C ASP A 134 -15.63 -4.24 -9.57
N ASP A 135 -15.61 -3.06 -8.95
CA ASP A 135 -15.48 -1.75 -9.63
C ASP A 135 -14.06 -1.46 -10.15
N LEU A 136 -13.04 -2.06 -9.55
CA LEU A 136 -11.63 -1.89 -9.96
C LEU A 136 -11.18 -2.95 -10.97
N TYR A 137 -11.78 -4.15 -10.96
CA TYR A 137 -11.32 -5.30 -11.73
C TYR A 137 -12.46 -6.06 -12.40
N ASP A 138 -12.37 -6.21 -13.72
CA ASP A 138 -13.25 -7.06 -14.52
C ASP A 138 -12.71 -8.49 -14.52
N ALA A 139 -13.27 -9.35 -13.67
CA ALA A 139 -12.86 -10.75 -13.57
C ALA A 139 -13.15 -11.59 -14.83
N ARG A 140 -14.13 -11.19 -15.66
CA ARG A 140 -14.44 -11.89 -16.91
C ARG A 140 -13.40 -11.56 -17.97
N ARG A 141 -13.05 -10.28 -18.11
CA ARG A 141 -12.03 -9.82 -19.05
C ARG A 141 -10.60 -9.92 -18.51
N ARG A 142 -10.43 -10.23 -17.22
CA ARG A 142 -9.16 -10.27 -16.49
C ARG A 142 -8.38 -8.95 -16.63
N ARG A 143 -9.07 -7.83 -16.46
CA ARG A 143 -8.48 -6.49 -16.69
C ARG A 143 -8.83 -5.54 -15.55
N LEU A 144 -7.88 -4.68 -15.21
CA LEU A 144 -8.15 -3.52 -14.37
C LEU A 144 -9.01 -2.53 -15.16
N LYS A 145 -10.00 -1.94 -14.49
CA LYS A 145 -10.95 -1.01 -15.10
C LYS A 145 -10.43 0.43 -15.11
N HIS A 146 -9.59 0.80 -14.14
CA HIS A 146 -9.16 2.18 -13.96
C HIS A 146 -7.80 2.48 -14.63
N PRO A 147 -7.69 3.48 -15.54
CA PRO A 147 -6.46 3.76 -16.29
C PRO A 147 -5.23 4.00 -15.42
N MET A 148 -5.37 4.74 -14.32
CA MET A 148 -4.26 5.02 -13.38
C MET A 148 -3.64 3.80 -12.71
N THR A 149 -4.30 2.64 -12.80
CA THR A 149 -3.79 1.36 -12.24
C THR A 149 -3.10 0.51 -13.30
N LEU A 150 -3.35 0.76 -14.60
CA LEU A 150 -2.82 -0.06 -15.70
C LEU A 150 -1.30 0.01 -15.80
N LYS A 151 -0.68 1.16 -15.47
CA LYS A 151 0.78 1.34 -15.57
C LYS A 151 1.58 0.36 -14.71
N VAL A 152 0.97 -0.22 -13.66
CA VAL A 152 1.61 -1.27 -12.85
C VAL A 152 1.89 -2.54 -13.64
N LEU A 153 1.20 -2.74 -14.77
CA LEU A 153 1.36 -3.89 -15.67
C LEU A 153 2.35 -3.61 -16.82
N GLU A 154 2.92 -2.41 -16.89
CA GLU A 154 4.01 -2.12 -17.81
C GLU A 154 5.34 -2.59 -17.23
N ARG A 155 6.19 -3.21 -18.05
CA ARG A 155 7.48 -3.72 -17.60
C ARG A 155 8.42 -2.58 -17.21
N MET A 156 8.85 -2.58 -15.95
CA MET A 156 9.83 -1.64 -15.42
C MET A 156 11.25 -2.21 -15.57
N LYS A 157 12.26 -1.33 -15.59
CA LYS A 157 13.67 -1.73 -15.57
C LYS A 157 14.01 -2.17 -14.14
N PRO A 158 14.34 -3.46 -13.90
CA PRO A 158 14.64 -3.93 -12.56
C PRO A 158 15.92 -3.28 -12.00
N PRO A 159 16.09 -3.25 -10.67
CA PRO A 159 17.38 -2.98 -10.04
C PRO A 159 18.49 -3.91 -10.55
N LYS A 160 19.76 -3.49 -10.45
CA LYS A 160 20.90 -4.20 -11.08
C LYS A 160 21.02 -5.68 -10.70
N ASP A 161 20.68 -6.03 -9.46
CA ASP A 161 20.85 -7.37 -8.91
C ASP A 161 19.54 -8.18 -8.91
N VAL A 162 18.56 -7.76 -9.71
CA VAL A 162 17.25 -8.40 -9.80
C VAL A 162 17.05 -8.94 -11.21
N GLU A 163 16.95 -10.26 -11.30
CA GLU A 163 16.60 -10.93 -12.55
C GLU A 163 15.22 -10.47 -13.03
N PRO A 164 15.05 -10.11 -14.31
CA PRO A 164 13.76 -9.63 -14.82
C PRO A 164 12.60 -10.60 -14.59
N GLY A 165 12.86 -11.91 -14.53
CA GLY A 165 11.85 -12.94 -14.27
C GLY A 165 11.37 -13.02 -12.82
N ALA A 166 12.09 -12.41 -11.86
CA ALA A 166 11.70 -12.35 -10.46
C ALA A 166 10.75 -11.17 -10.15
N VAL A 167 10.48 -10.32 -11.16
CA VAL A 167 9.63 -9.14 -11.00
C VAL A 167 8.15 -9.50 -11.10
N CYS A 168 7.38 -9.12 -10.08
CA CYS A 168 5.93 -9.23 -10.08
C CYS A 168 5.26 -7.86 -9.96
N PRO A 169 4.10 -7.62 -10.58
CA PRO A 169 3.37 -6.38 -10.39
C PRO A 169 2.52 -6.45 -9.11
N LEU A 170 2.50 -5.33 -8.38
CA LEU A 170 1.76 -5.19 -7.14
C LEU A 170 1.00 -3.86 -7.10
N LEU A 171 -0.31 -3.94 -6.83
CA LEU A 171 -1.10 -2.78 -6.41
C LEU A 171 -1.30 -2.80 -4.90
N ILE A 172 -0.98 -1.70 -4.24
CA ILE A 172 -1.39 -1.46 -2.85
C ILE A 172 -2.51 -0.43 -2.86
N PHE A 173 -3.68 -0.80 -2.37
CA PHE A 173 -4.80 0.12 -2.19
C PHE A 173 -5.04 0.40 -0.72
N TRP A 174 -5.37 1.66 -0.41
CA TRP A 174 -5.98 1.95 0.89
C TRP A 174 -7.31 1.17 1.05
N PHE A 175 -8.18 1.22 0.04
CA PHE A 175 -9.50 0.60 0.08
C PHE A 175 -9.53 -0.80 0.70
N ALA A 176 -10.62 -1.08 1.41
CA ALA A 176 -10.98 -2.42 1.82
C ALA A 176 -11.41 -3.21 0.57
N LEU A 177 -10.65 -4.23 0.19
CA LEU A 177 -10.90 -5.04 -1.00
C LEU A 177 -11.00 -6.52 -0.63
N GLU A 178 -11.79 -7.26 -1.39
CA GLU A 178 -11.90 -8.71 -1.27
C GLU A 178 -12.04 -9.34 -2.66
N SER A 179 -11.15 -10.27 -2.99
CA SER A 179 -11.35 -11.17 -4.11
C SER A 179 -12.30 -12.30 -3.72
N ARG A 180 -13.27 -12.62 -4.58
CA ARG A 180 -14.17 -13.77 -4.37
C ARG A 180 -13.42 -15.10 -4.21
N ARG A 181 -12.21 -15.21 -4.76
CA ARG A 181 -11.35 -16.41 -4.66
C ARG A 181 -10.53 -16.47 -3.38
N SER A 182 -10.34 -15.34 -2.69
CA SER A 182 -9.51 -15.22 -1.50
C SER A 182 -10.24 -14.33 -0.48
N PRO A 183 -11.38 -14.80 0.05
CA PRO A 183 -12.18 -14.02 0.98
C PRO A 183 -11.40 -13.74 2.26
N ASN A 184 -11.53 -12.52 2.79
CA ASN A 184 -10.85 -12.06 4.00
C ASN A 184 -9.30 -12.16 3.99
N VAL A 185 -8.67 -12.26 2.81
CA VAL A 185 -7.19 -12.23 2.71
C VAL A 185 -6.76 -10.84 2.23
N PRO A 186 -6.00 -10.05 3.01
CA PRO A 186 -5.60 -8.70 2.61
C PRO A 186 -4.66 -8.66 1.40
N LEU A 187 -3.80 -9.68 1.25
CA LEU A 187 -2.91 -9.85 0.10
C LEU A 187 -3.39 -11.02 -0.77
N PHE A 188 -3.81 -10.74 -1.99
CA PHE A 188 -4.29 -11.78 -2.91
C PHE A 188 -3.77 -11.59 -4.33
N ARG A 189 -3.91 -12.63 -5.14
CA ARG A 189 -3.53 -12.64 -6.55
C ARG A 189 -4.74 -12.73 -7.46
N VAL A 190 -4.67 -12.05 -8.60
CA VAL A 190 -5.65 -12.19 -9.68
C VAL A 190 -4.94 -12.38 -11.00
N LYS A 191 -5.61 -13.07 -11.94
CA LYS A 191 -5.10 -13.20 -13.31
C LYS A 191 -5.28 -11.88 -14.04
N VAL A 192 -4.33 -11.51 -14.88
CA VAL A 192 -4.44 -10.33 -15.74
C VAL A 192 -4.13 -10.70 -17.19
N ASP A 193 -4.85 -10.10 -18.11
CA ASP A 193 -4.58 -10.18 -19.54
C ASP A 193 -3.62 -9.04 -19.92
N SER A 194 -2.32 -9.26 -19.72
CA SER A 194 -1.23 -8.33 -20.08
C SER A 194 -0.12 -9.09 -20.82
N PRO A 195 0.54 -8.47 -21.81
CA PRO A 195 1.69 -9.06 -22.49
C PRO A 195 2.87 -9.35 -21.54
N GLU A 196 3.07 -8.51 -20.53
CA GLU A 196 4.25 -8.56 -19.65
C GLU A 196 4.02 -9.43 -18.40
N PHE A 197 2.78 -9.54 -17.93
CA PHE A 197 2.44 -10.21 -16.68
C PHE A 197 1.13 -11.00 -16.81
N GLN A 198 1.10 -12.21 -16.21
CA GLN A 198 -0.09 -13.08 -16.20
C GLN A 198 -0.88 -12.99 -14.88
N GLU A 199 -0.23 -12.52 -13.82
CA GLU A 199 -0.82 -12.34 -12.49
C GLU A 199 -0.48 -10.96 -11.94
N LEU A 200 -1.36 -10.48 -11.07
CA LEU A 200 -1.22 -9.23 -10.34
C LEU A 200 -1.48 -9.48 -8.86
N TRP A 201 -0.55 -9.01 -8.04
CA TRP A 201 -0.75 -8.97 -6.60
C TRP A 201 -1.52 -7.71 -6.21
N VAL A 202 -2.41 -7.86 -5.23
CA VAL A 202 -3.21 -6.76 -4.70
C VAL A 202 -3.17 -6.84 -3.18
N PHE A 203 -2.78 -5.73 -2.55
CA PHE A 203 -2.81 -5.57 -1.10
C PHE A 203 -3.87 -4.54 -0.71
N SER A 204 -4.71 -4.91 0.26
CA SER A 204 -5.76 -4.05 0.84
C SER A 204 -5.35 -3.61 2.23
N VAL A 205 -4.99 -2.32 2.37
CA VAL A 205 -4.50 -1.77 3.64
C VAL A 205 -5.62 -1.66 4.66
N SER A 206 -6.78 -1.08 4.32
CA SER A 206 -7.95 -1.09 5.20
C SER A 206 -8.42 -2.52 5.51
N GLY A 207 -8.35 -3.43 4.53
CA GLY A 207 -8.66 -4.85 4.75
C GLY A 207 -7.78 -5.49 5.82
N TYR A 208 -6.49 -5.17 5.81
CA TYR A 208 -5.50 -5.60 6.79
C TYR A 208 -5.67 -4.95 8.16
N LEU A 209 -5.79 -3.62 8.23
CA LEU A 209 -5.96 -2.90 9.50
C LEU A 209 -7.25 -3.34 10.22
N ARG A 210 -8.31 -3.64 9.47
CA ARG A 210 -9.54 -4.22 10.04
C ARG A 210 -9.35 -5.62 10.59
N SER A 211 -8.47 -6.46 10.01
CA SER A 211 -8.19 -7.78 10.58
C SER A 211 -7.44 -7.65 11.90
N LEU A 212 -6.42 -6.78 11.97
CA LEU A 212 -5.74 -6.46 13.22
C LEU A 212 -6.71 -5.93 14.30
N ARG A 213 -7.59 -4.98 13.93
CA ARG A 213 -8.61 -4.47 14.86
C ARG A 213 -9.54 -5.58 15.37
N SER A 214 -9.94 -6.50 14.51
CA SER A 214 -10.79 -7.64 14.91
C SER A 214 -10.06 -8.63 15.84
N GLU A 215 -8.73 -8.63 15.82
CA GLU A 215 -7.87 -9.39 16.74
C GLU A 215 -7.58 -8.61 18.04
N GLY A 216 -8.16 -7.42 18.23
CA GLY A 216 -7.99 -6.59 19.43
C GLY A 216 -6.73 -5.73 19.42
N VAL A 217 -6.06 -5.58 18.27
CA VAL A 217 -4.90 -4.70 18.14
C VAL A 217 -5.37 -3.26 17.97
N GLU A 218 -4.92 -2.37 18.84
CA GLU A 218 -5.25 -0.93 18.79
C GLU A 218 -4.23 -0.12 18.00
N ARG A 219 -2.94 -0.49 18.11
CA ARG A 219 -1.83 0.22 17.47
C ARG A 219 -0.92 -0.73 16.73
N VAL A 220 -0.34 -0.24 15.64
CA VAL A 220 0.64 -0.96 14.84
C VAL A 220 1.91 -0.13 14.68
N GLU A 221 3.07 -0.75 14.89
CA GLU A 221 4.37 -0.09 14.69
C GLU A 221 4.84 -0.30 13.25
N LEU A 222 5.05 0.81 12.53
CA LEU A 222 5.31 0.78 11.08
C LEU A 222 6.62 1.48 10.75
N GLU A 223 7.48 0.80 9.98
CA GLU A 223 8.75 1.35 9.47
C GLU A 223 8.47 2.35 8.34
N MET A 224 8.33 3.63 8.70
CA MET A 224 8.08 4.75 7.80
C MET A 224 9.14 5.86 7.96
N PRO A 225 10.43 5.60 7.66
CA PRO A 225 11.52 6.54 7.92
C PRO A 225 11.34 7.90 7.23
N ASP A 226 10.81 7.91 5.99
CA ASP A 226 10.59 9.14 5.24
C ASP A 226 9.44 9.97 5.82
N ALA A 227 8.32 9.35 6.20
CA ALA A 227 7.23 10.03 6.90
C ALA A 227 7.66 10.55 8.27
N ALA A 228 8.40 9.75 9.04
CA ALA A 228 8.95 10.16 10.34
C ALA A 228 9.86 11.38 10.21
N LEU A 229 10.71 11.42 9.17
CA LEU A 229 11.54 12.58 8.87
C LEU A 229 10.70 13.81 8.55
N ARG A 230 9.68 13.69 7.69
CA ARG A 230 8.78 14.81 7.34
C ARG A 230 8.06 15.35 8.56
N LEU A 231 7.49 14.48 9.39
CA LEU A 231 6.81 14.86 10.64
C LEU A 231 7.73 15.58 11.62
N ARG A 232 8.95 15.06 11.84
CA ARG A 232 9.94 15.74 12.69
C ARG A 232 10.31 17.12 12.17
N LYS A 233 10.48 17.28 10.85
CA LYS A 233 10.79 18.59 10.26
C LYS A 233 9.63 19.59 10.46
N LEU A 234 8.40 19.15 10.24
CA LEU A 234 7.21 19.99 10.48
C LEU A 234 7.10 20.41 11.96
N ASN A 235 7.23 19.46 12.89
CA ASN A 235 7.18 19.77 14.33
C ASN A 235 8.34 20.66 14.78
N GLY A 236 9.49 20.60 14.11
CA GLY A 236 10.61 21.50 14.38
C GLY A 236 10.40 22.92 13.86
N TRP A 237 9.48 23.13 12.92
CA TRP A 237 9.15 24.45 12.37
C TRP A 237 7.96 25.09 13.07
N PHE A 238 7.01 24.28 13.54
CA PHE A 238 5.76 24.73 14.12
C PHE A 238 5.63 24.23 15.56
N CYS A 239 5.47 25.16 16.50
CA CYS A 239 5.10 24.86 17.88
C CYS A 239 3.65 25.29 18.11
N SER A 240 2.88 24.48 18.82
CA SER A 240 1.56 24.91 19.33
C SER A 240 1.78 26.05 20.33
N VAL A 241 0.97 27.10 20.20
CA VAL A 241 0.91 28.24 21.13
C VAL A 241 -0.24 28.04 22.10
#